data_AF-A0A7S3M703-F1
#
_entry.id   AF-A0A7S3M703-F1
#
_cell.length_a   1.000
_cell.length_b   1.000
_cell.length_c   1.000
_cell.angle_alpha   90.00
_cell.angle_beta   90.00
_cell.angle_gamma   90.00
#
_symmetry.space_group_name_H-M   'P 1'
#
loop_
_entity.id
_entity.type
_entity.pdbx_description
1 polymer ?
#
loop_
_entity_poly.entity_id
_entity_poly.type
_entity_poly.pdbx_seq_one_letter_code
_entity_poly.pdbx_strand_id
1 'polypeptide(L)'
;FDCIGGALVRYVQQQLSSIDIWTTLTSAIRMKLQACIRICEQWCAVTKRLTSTFWPGAPHSWKGPLHEDTFTQAFLHRLEQVLGILTLSEELSQILTADEKSTFQLSRLFEPLKETRP
;
A
#
# COMPACT_ATOMS: atom_id res chain seq x y z
N PHE A 1 -9.68 -15.16 -9.81
CA PHE A 1 -9.02 -13.88 -9.50
C PHE A 1 -8.19 -13.99 -8.24
N ASP A 2 -8.72 -14.57 -7.17
CA ASP A 2 -8.10 -14.68 -5.85
C ASP A 2 -6.67 -15.24 -5.84
N CYS A 3 -6.38 -16.27 -6.65
CA CYS A 3 -5.02 -16.80 -6.77
C CYS A 3 -4.01 -15.78 -7.30
N ILE A 4 -4.42 -14.97 -8.28
CA ILE A 4 -3.57 -13.95 -8.90
C ILE A 4 -3.47 -12.74 -7.96
N GLY A 5 -4.58 -12.31 -7.35
CA GLY A 5 -4.57 -11.23 -6.32
C GLY A 5 -3.66 -11.58 -5.16
N GLY A 6 -3.76 -12.79 -4.61
CA GLY A 6 -2.87 -13.27 -3.56
C GLY A 6 -1.40 -13.40 -4.00
N ALA A 7 -1.12 -13.75 -5.25
CA ALA A 7 0.26 -13.73 -5.78
C ALA A 7 0.80 -12.30 -5.93
N LEU A 8 -0.03 -11.36 -6.37
CA LEU A 8 0.30 -9.95 -6.51
C LEU A 8 0.60 -9.32 -5.15
N VAL A 9 -0.23 -9.54 -4.13
CA VAL A 9 0.01 -9.07 -2.76
C VAL A 9 1.33 -9.63 -2.23
N ARG A 10 1.57 -10.95 -2.35
CA ARG A 10 2.83 -11.56 -1.92
C ARG A 10 4.05 -10.95 -2.60
N TYR A 11 3.95 -10.68 -3.91
CA TYR A 11 5.02 -10.00 -4.64
C TYR A 11 5.28 -8.60 -4.08
N VAL A 12 4.23 -7.81 -3.85
CA VAL A 12 4.36 -6.46 -3.26
C VAL A 12 4.98 -6.52 -1.87
N GLN A 13 4.51 -7.42 -0.99
CA GLN A 13 5.09 -7.63 0.33
C GLN A 13 6.57 -8.00 0.25
N GLN A 14 6.95 -8.90 -0.67
CA GLN A 14 8.36 -9.25 -0.87
C GLN A 14 9.19 -8.03 -1.30
N GLN A 15 8.68 -7.21 -2.21
CA GLN A 15 9.34 -5.98 -2.65
C GLN A 15 9.55 -4.99 -1.50
N LEU A 16 8.55 -4.82 -0.62
CA LEU A 16 8.63 -3.91 0.53
C LEU A 16 9.47 -4.48 1.68
N SER A 17 9.47 -5.80 1.87
CA SER A 17 10.29 -6.45 2.91
C SER A 17 11.80 -6.34 2.68
N SER A 18 12.21 -6.04 1.45
CA SER A 18 13.62 -5.84 1.08
C SER A 18 14.17 -4.46 1.44
N ILE A 19 13.32 -3.56 1.95
CA ILE A 19 13.68 -2.19 2.33
C ILE A 19 13.19 -1.88 3.74
N ASP A 20 13.94 -1.06 4.46
CA ASP A 20 13.48 -0.50 5.73
C ASP A 20 12.56 0.70 5.44
N ILE A 21 11.24 0.46 5.47
CA ILE A 21 10.24 1.51 5.22
C ILE A 21 10.03 2.43 6.42
N TRP A 22 10.43 2.00 7.63
CA TRP A 22 10.17 2.71 8.89
C TRP A 22 11.30 3.68 9.24
N THR A 23 11.97 4.20 8.21
CA THR A 23 12.99 5.25 8.30
C THR A 23 12.46 6.58 7.78
N THR A 24 13.35 7.55 7.57
CA THR A 24 13.01 8.78 6.84
C THR A 24 12.43 8.47 5.46
N LEU A 25 11.34 9.15 5.10
CA LEU A 25 10.67 8.98 3.81
C LEU A 25 11.52 9.58 2.68
N THR A 26 12.44 8.79 2.16
CA THR A 26 13.20 9.21 0.97
C THR A 26 12.32 9.20 -0.28
N SER A 27 12.73 9.95 -1.31
CA SER A 27 12.06 9.93 -2.61
C SER A 27 11.96 8.51 -3.19
N ALA A 28 12.99 7.68 -2.99
CA ALA A 28 13.01 6.29 -3.42
C ALA A 28 11.94 5.43 -2.71
N ILE A 29 11.85 5.53 -1.38
CA ILE A 29 10.82 4.80 -0.60
C ILE A 29 9.42 5.28 -1.00
N ARG A 30 9.22 6.59 -1.12
CA ARG A 30 7.95 7.19 -1.57
C ARG A 30 7.51 6.65 -2.93
N MET A 31 8.40 6.68 -3.93
CA MET A 31 8.11 6.17 -5.27
C MET A 31 7.79 4.67 -5.26
N LYS A 32 8.53 3.88 -4.47
CA LYS A 32 8.31 2.43 -4.34
C LYS A 32 6.94 2.12 -3.73
N LEU A 33 6.58 2.78 -2.62
CA LEU A 33 5.27 2.62 -1.98
C LEU A 33 4.13 3.01 -2.92
N GLN A 34 4.25 4.17 -3.59
CA GLN A 34 3.24 4.60 -4.56
C GLN A 34 3.10 3.63 -5.74
N ALA A 35 4.19 3.04 -6.22
CA ALA A 35 4.13 2.02 -7.27
C ALA A 35 3.41 0.75 -6.79
N CYS A 36 3.65 0.32 -5.55
CA CYS A 36 2.98 -0.82 -4.94
C CYS A 36 1.47 -0.59 -4.76
N ILE A 37 1.09 0.61 -4.26
CA ILE A 37 -0.30 1.07 -4.15
C ILE A 37 -0.98 1.02 -5.51
N ARG A 38 -0.38 1.66 -6.54
CA ARG A 38 -0.95 1.70 -7.89
C ARG A 38 -1.19 0.31 -8.50
N ILE A 39 -0.29 -0.64 -8.27
CA ILE A 39 -0.46 -2.01 -8.78
C ILE A 39 -1.65 -2.71 -8.10
N CYS A 40 -1.80 -2.56 -6.78
CA CYS A 40 -2.93 -3.14 -6.04
C CYS A 40 -4.27 -2.48 -6.46
N GLU A 41 -4.28 -1.15 -6.58
CA GLU A 41 -5.44 -0.39 -7.05
C GLU A 41 -5.87 -0.80 -8.46
N GLN A 42 -4.91 -0.87 -9.39
CA GLN A 42 -5.17 -1.26 -10.77
C GLN A 42 -5.70 -2.69 -10.87
N TRP A 43 -5.17 -3.62 -10.07
CA TRP A 43 -5.68 -4.99 -10.00
C TRP A 43 -7.15 -5.01 -9.61
N CYS A 44 -7.50 -4.38 -8.49
CA CYS A 44 -8.89 -4.28 -8.01
C CYS A 44 -9.81 -3.63 -9.05
N ALA A 45 -9.35 -2.58 -9.74
CA ALA A 45 -10.13 -1.90 -10.76
C ALA A 45 -10.38 -2.78 -12.00
N VAL A 46 -9.36 -3.50 -12.48
CA VAL A 46 -9.44 -4.33 -13.68
C VAL A 46 -10.38 -5.51 -13.44
N THR A 47 -10.23 -6.24 -12.34
CA THR A 47 -11.06 -7.43 -12.06
C THR A 47 -12.52 -7.05 -11.85
N LYS A 48 -12.79 -5.90 -11.23
CA LYS A 48 -14.14 -5.32 -11.14
C LYS A 48 -14.71 -4.98 -12.52
N ARG A 49 -13.98 -4.24 -13.37
CA ARG A 49 -14.45 -3.88 -14.72
C ARG A 49 -14.72 -5.09 -15.62
N LEU A 50 -13.86 -6.11 -15.53
CA LEU A 50 -14.04 -7.35 -16.28
C LEU A 50 -15.39 -8.00 -15.96
N THR A 51 -15.72 -8.11 -14.67
CA THR A 51 -16.93 -8.77 -14.20
C THR A 51 -18.18 -7.89 -14.31
N SER A 52 -18.06 -6.56 -14.22
CA SER A 52 -19.21 -5.64 -14.28
C SER A 52 -19.57 -5.18 -15.69
N THR A 53 -18.59 -5.08 -16.61
CA THR A 53 -18.76 -4.34 -17.86
C THR A 53 -18.39 -5.18 -19.08
N PHE A 54 -17.24 -5.83 -19.06
CA PHE A 54 -16.72 -6.50 -20.27
C PHE A 54 -17.28 -7.90 -20.49
N TRP A 55 -17.45 -8.68 -19.42
CA TRP A 55 -17.91 -10.06 -19.53
C TRP A 55 -19.42 -10.25 -19.60
N PRO A 56 -20.31 -9.43 -19.02
CA PRO A 56 -21.76 -9.68 -19.10
C PRO A 56 -22.33 -9.83 -20.54
N GLY A 57 -21.67 -9.29 -21.57
CA GLY A 57 -22.05 -9.44 -22.98
C GLY A 57 -21.10 -10.31 -23.84
N ALA A 58 -20.13 -11.00 -23.23
CA ALA A 58 -19.15 -11.80 -23.96
C ALA A 58 -19.65 -13.23 -24.25
N PRO A 59 -19.07 -13.98 -25.23
CA PRO A 59 -19.45 -15.37 -25.49
C PRO A 59 -19.38 -16.29 -24.25
N HIS A 60 -18.48 -15.98 -23.32
CA HIS A 60 -18.37 -16.63 -22.01
C HIS A 60 -18.79 -15.66 -20.90
N SER A 61 -20.07 -15.28 -20.89
CA SER A 61 -20.55 -14.25 -19.97
C SER A 61 -20.32 -14.58 -18.50
N TRP A 62 -19.87 -13.59 -17.75
CA TRP A 62 -19.87 -13.63 -16.30
C TRP A 62 -21.31 -13.57 -15.78
N LYS A 63 -21.72 -14.58 -15.01
CA LYS A 63 -23.08 -14.70 -14.46
C LYS A 63 -23.14 -14.46 -12.94
N GLY A 64 -22.00 -14.25 -12.30
CA GLY A 64 -21.90 -14.00 -10.87
C GLY A 64 -22.05 -12.52 -10.51
N PRO A 65 -22.01 -12.19 -9.20
CA PRO A 65 -21.86 -10.81 -8.76
C PRO A 65 -20.54 -10.23 -9.26
N LEU A 66 -20.43 -8.90 -9.26
CA LEU A 66 -19.16 -8.23 -9.55
C LEU A 66 -18.08 -8.77 -8.61
N HIS A 67 -16.89 -9.01 -9.14
CA HIS A 67 -15.80 -9.51 -8.32
C HIS A 67 -15.21 -8.38 -7.46
N GLU A 68 -15.11 -8.63 -6.16
CA GLU A 68 -14.46 -7.76 -5.18
C GLU A 68 -13.30 -8.50 -4.54
N ASP A 69 -12.08 -8.05 -4.80
CA ASP A 69 -10.87 -8.61 -4.19
C ASP A 69 -10.63 -7.94 -2.82
N THR A 70 -11.42 -8.36 -1.82
CA THR A 70 -11.39 -7.76 -0.47
C THR A 70 -10.03 -7.86 0.20
N PHE A 71 -9.29 -8.94 -0.08
CA PHE A 71 -7.93 -9.13 0.43
C PHE A 71 -6.97 -8.09 -0.13
N THR A 72 -6.94 -7.91 -1.46
CA THR A 72 -6.06 -6.92 -2.09
C THR A 72 -6.48 -5.49 -1.73
N GLN A 73 -7.79 -5.21 -1.58
CA GLN A 73 -8.28 -3.92 -1.11
C GLN A 73 -7.84 -3.60 0.32
N ALA A 74 -7.95 -4.55 1.25
CA ALA A 74 -7.48 -4.36 2.62
C ALA A 74 -5.97 -4.10 2.67
N PHE A 75 -5.21 -4.82 1.84
CA PHE A 75 -3.77 -4.61 1.72
C PHE A 75 -3.42 -3.25 1.12
N LEU A 76 -4.11 -2.82 0.06
CA LEU A 76 -3.99 -1.47 -0.51
C LEU A 76 -4.20 -0.39 0.55
N HIS A 77 -5.28 -0.49 1.33
CA HIS A 77 -5.58 0.47 2.38
C HIS A 77 -4.45 0.55 3.43
N ARG A 78 -3.87 -0.59 3.80
CA ARG A 78 -2.72 -0.63 4.71
C ARG A 78 -1.52 0.11 4.13
N LEU A 79 -1.22 -0.05 2.84
CA LEU A 79 -0.11 0.68 2.19
C LEU A 79 -0.35 2.19 2.16
N GLU A 80 -1.58 2.63 1.94
CA GLU A 80 -1.96 4.05 1.99
C GLU A 80 -1.77 4.62 3.40
N GLN A 81 -2.16 3.88 4.44
CA GLN A 81 -1.92 4.25 5.83
C GLN A 81 -0.43 4.38 6.15
N VAL A 82 0.40 3.42 5.69
CA VAL A 82 1.86 3.50 5.85
C VAL A 82 2.42 4.76 5.19
N LEU A 83 2.05 5.03 3.93
CA LEU A 83 2.51 6.23 3.22
C LEU A 83 2.04 7.52 3.91
N GLY A 84 0.80 7.53 4.42
CA GLY A 84 0.24 8.66 5.16
C GLY A 84 1.01 8.97 6.43
N ILE A 85 1.28 7.95 7.26
CA ILE A 85 2.05 8.10 8.50
C ILE A 85 3.48 8.58 8.23
N LEU A 86 4.14 8.04 7.21
CA LEU A 86 5.49 8.48 6.83
C LEU A 86 5.50 9.93 6.30
N THR A 87 4.47 10.32 5.54
CA THR A 87 4.33 11.70 5.04
C THR A 87 4.10 12.67 6.20
N LEU A 88 3.21 12.33 7.14
CA LEU A 88 2.99 13.13 8.35
C LEU A 88 4.27 13.29 9.18
N SER A 89 5.05 12.22 9.35
CA SER A 89 6.33 12.30 10.06
C SER A 89 7.35 13.19 9.35
N GLU A 90 7.37 13.21 8.02
CA GLU A 90 8.21 14.12 7.24
C GLU A 90 7.78 15.58 7.46
N GLU A 91 6.48 15.86 7.38
CA GLU A 91 5.91 17.19 7.63
C GLU A 91 6.20 17.68 9.04
N LEU A 92 6.01 16.82 10.06
CA LEU A 92 6.38 17.11 11.46
C LEU A 92 7.87 17.44 11.58
N SER A 93 8.74 16.71 10.88
CA SER A 93 10.18 17.01 10.87
C SER A 93 10.49 18.37 10.23
N GLN A 94 9.69 18.86 9.30
CA GLN A 94 9.92 20.16 8.67
C GLN A 94 9.49 21.34 9.55
N ILE A 95 8.44 21.15 10.37
CA ILE A 95 7.88 22.24 11.18
C ILE A 95 8.50 22.36 12.58
N LEU A 96 8.98 21.25 13.15
CA LEU A 96 9.51 21.24 14.51
C LEU A 96 10.95 21.76 14.57
N THR A 97 11.28 22.48 15.63
CA THR A 97 12.66 22.85 15.99
C THR A 97 13.47 21.64 16.45
N ALA A 98 14.79 21.78 16.55
CA ALA A 98 15.66 20.69 17.01
C ALA A 98 15.30 20.22 18.44
N ASP A 99 14.96 21.15 19.34
CA ASP A 99 14.59 20.85 20.72
C ASP A 99 13.24 20.12 20.81
N GLU A 100 12.27 20.53 20.00
CA GLU A 100 10.97 19.86 19.92
C GLU A 100 11.08 18.45 19.32
N LYS A 101 11.91 18.26 18.29
CA LYS A 101 12.18 16.91 17.73
C LYS A 101 12.78 15.97 18.76
N SER A 102 13.70 16.48 19.59
CA SER A 102 14.32 15.72 20.68
C SER A 102 13.30 15.36 21.75
N THR A 103 12.51 16.34 22.19
CA THR A 103 11.49 16.17 23.24
C THR A 103 10.39 15.20 22.81
N PHE A 104 9.93 15.29 21.55
CA PHE A 104 8.95 14.38 20.97
C PHE A 104 9.54 13.01 20.60
N GLN A 105 10.86 12.84 20.71
CA GLN A 105 11.59 11.64 20.30
C GLN A 105 11.27 11.22 18.86
N LEU A 106 11.19 12.19 17.95
CA LEU A 106 10.74 11.96 16.56
C LEU A 106 11.60 10.90 15.83
N SER A 107 12.87 10.79 16.17
CA SER A 107 13.79 9.76 15.64
C SER A 107 13.42 8.32 16.03
N ARG A 108 12.64 8.15 17.10
CA ARG A 108 12.20 6.84 17.62
C ARG A 108 10.74 6.52 17.30
N LEU A 109 10.03 7.42 16.62
CA LEU A 109 8.59 7.31 16.36
C LEU A 109 8.17 5.95 15.78
N PHE A 110 9.01 5.37 14.93
CA PHE A 110 8.74 4.11 14.25
C PHE A 110 9.51 2.91 14.78
N GLU A 111 10.28 3.03 15.88
CA GLU A 111 10.97 1.89 16.49
C GLU A 111 10.04 0.69 16.77
N PRO A 112 8.82 0.87 17.32
CA PRO A 112 7.90 -0.25 17.55
C PRO A 112 7.44 -0.96 16.27
N LEU A 113 7.55 -0.30 15.11
CA LEU A 113 7.09 -0.81 13.83
C LEU A 113 8.21 -1.46 13.01
N LYS A 114 9.48 -1.30 13.39
CA LYS A 114 10.63 -1.87 12.64
C LYS A 114 10.55 -3.39 12.48
N GLU A 115 9.90 -4.08 13.40
CA GLU A 115 9.70 -5.54 13.32
C GLU A 115 8.52 -5.94 12.41
N THR A 116 7.66 -4.98 12.05
CA THR A 116 6.52 -5.24 11.18
C THR A 116 6.96 -5.29 9.71
N ARG A 117 6.67 -6.43 9.07
CA ARG A 117 6.76 -6.56 7.61
C ARG A 117 5.40 -6.15 7.02
N PRO A 118 5.29 -5.01 6.32
CA PRO A 118 4.06 -4.60 5.67
C PRO A 118 3.65 -5.62 4.59
#